data_AF-A0A4Q3Y1S4-F1
#
_entry.id   AF-A0A4Q3Y1S4-F1
#
_cell.length_a   1.000
_cell.length_b   1.000
_cell.length_c   1.000
_cell.angle_alpha   90.00
_cell.angle_beta   90.00
_cell.angle_gamma   90.00
#
_symmetry.space_group_name_H-M   'P 1'
#
loop_
_entity.id
_entity.type
_entity.pdbx_description
1 polymer ?
#
loop_
_entity_poly.entity_id
_entity_poly.type
_entity_poly.pdbx_seq_one_letter_code
_entity_poly.pdbx_strand_id
1 'polypeptide(L)'
;MAKAGRKRKTGMRTKTGRLSRAGVCPYDKGTERAQLMRTLYGDNWADPIGRAFAAGLLGQPDEAKPLLDYARSIHAAYWMAYATVPVGSALRNAGSSRTTGADVISMDCERAKRREMWLNEDLRCVCAMGVRREFDALVIDVNPDSGPDWLDRLIYDKRTGKQTASDRDHAAFRAALDALETISGVTE
;
A
#
# COMPACT_ATOMS: atom_id res chain seq x y z
N MET A 1 -39.88 -7.65 -46.11
CA MET A 1 -40.10 -7.14 -44.73
C MET A 1 -38.80 -7.29 -43.94
N ALA A 2 -37.98 -6.24 -43.80
CA ALA A 2 -36.71 -6.33 -43.08
C ALA A 2 -36.94 -6.22 -41.56
N LYS A 3 -36.41 -7.18 -40.78
CA LYS A 3 -36.52 -7.21 -39.32
C LYS A 3 -35.87 -5.95 -38.70
N ALA A 4 -36.60 -5.29 -37.80
CA ALA A 4 -36.10 -4.14 -37.05
C ALA A 4 -34.85 -4.55 -36.24
N GLY A 5 -33.72 -3.93 -36.54
CA GLY A 5 -32.45 -4.18 -35.86
C GLY A 5 -32.48 -3.77 -34.38
N ARG A 6 -31.56 -4.35 -33.60
CA ARG A 6 -31.39 -4.05 -32.17
C ARG A 6 -31.25 -2.55 -31.91
N LYS A 7 -32.07 -2.01 -31.00
CA LYS A 7 -32.00 -0.60 -30.58
C LYS A 7 -30.57 -0.24 -30.16
N ARG A 8 -30.03 0.84 -30.73
CA ARG A 8 -28.66 1.29 -30.46
C ARG A 8 -28.56 1.87 -29.04
N LYS A 9 -27.45 1.59 -28.35
CA LYS A 9 -27.12 2.20 -27.06
C LYS A 9 -26.97 3.72 -27.20
N THR A 10 -27.51 4.46 -26.24
CA THR A 10 -27.47 5.93 -26.14
C THR A 10 -26.06 6.43 -25.81
N GLY A 11 -25.70 7.62 -26.29
CA GLY A 11 -24.42 8.30 -26.01
C GLY A 11 -23.72 8.89 -27.25
N MET A 12 -22.83 9.86 -27.02
CA MET A 12 -22.00 10.49 -28.04
C MET A 12 -21.15 9.45 -28.78
N ARG A 13 -20.93 9.61 -30.09
CA ARG A 13 -20.22 8.63 -30.92
C ARG A 13 -19.03 9.25 -31.64
N THR A 14 -18.00 8.43 -31.87
CA THR A 14 -16.88 8.78 -32.75
C THR A 14 -17.34 8.75 -34.21
N LYS A 15 -16.55 9.34 -35.12
CA LYS A 15 -16.81 9.31 -36.57
C LYS A 15 -16.94 7.88 -37.14
N THR A 16 -16.34 6.89 -36.48
CA THR A 16 -16.43 5.46 -36.81
C THR A 16 -17.66 4.75 -36.21
N GLY A 17 -18.57 5.50 -35.59
CA GLY A 17 -19.82 4.98 -35.04
C GLY A 17 -19.69 4.24 -33.71
N ARG A 18 -18.52 4.22 -33.06
CA ARG A 18 -18.34 3.68 -31.71
C ARG A 18 -18.81 4.70 -30.67
N LEU A 19 -19.23 4.26 -29.48
CA LEU A 19 -19.50 5.19 -28.37
C LEU A 19 -18.20 5.90 -27.98
N SER A 20 -18.26 7.23 -27.95
CA SER A 20 -17.16 8.08 -27.53
C SER A 20 -16.89 7.89 -26.05
N ARG A 21 -15.61 7.73 -25.69
CA ARG A 21 -15.13 7.78 -24.30
C ARG A 21 -14.55 9.14 -23.94
N ALA A 22 -14.56 10.11 -24.87
CA ALA A 22 -14.08 11.45 -24.61
C ALA A 22 -14.95 12.11 -23.52
N GLY A 23 -14.33 12.56 -22.44
CA GLY A 23 -15.01 13.16 -21.28
C GLY A 23 -15.44 12.18 -20.19
N VAL A 24 -15.46 10.87 -20.47
CA VAL A 24 -15.57 9.86 -19.41
C VAL A 24 -14.16 9.67 -18.87
N CYS A 25 -13.84 10.25 -17.72
CA CYS A 25 -12.63 9.86 -17.01
C CYS A 25 -12.79 8.36 -16.69
N PRO A 26 -11.99 7.47 -17.29
CA PRO A 26 -12.14 6.03 -17.06
C PRO A 26 -11.70 5.62 -15.65
N TYR A 27 -11.17 6.57 -14.88
CA TYR A 27 -10.66 6.39 -13.54
C TYR A 27 -11.63 7.02 -12.54
N ASP A 28 -12.10 6.19 -11.62
CA ASP A 28 -12.71 6.65 -10.38
C ASP A 28 -11.67 7.50 -9.63
N LYS A 29 -12.03 8.75 -9.30
CA LYS A 29 -11.16 9.66 -8.55
C LYS A 29 -11.10 9.29 -7.06
N GLY A 30 -11.82 8.26 -6.65
CA GLY A 30 -11.96 7.84 -5.27
C GLY A 30 -12.92 8.73 -4.51
N THR A 31 -13.12 8.39 -3.23
CA THR A 31 -13.96 9.14 -2.31
C THR A 31 -13.39 10.52 -2.00
N GLU A 32 -14.23 11.45 -1.54
CA GLU A 32 -13.80 12.79 -1.11
C GLU A 32 -12.68 12.71 -0.05
N ARG A 33 -12.77 11.73 0.86
CA ARG A 33 -11.74 11.45 1.86
C ARG A 33 -10.38 11.14 1.21
N ALA A 34 -10.33 10.29 0.19
CA ALA A 34 -9.08 9.96 -0.49
C ALA A 34 -8.47 11.17 -1.20
N GLN A 35 -9.30 12.04 -1.77
CA GLN A 35 -8.85 13.28 -2.39
C GLN A 35 -8.26 14.25 -1.36
N LEU A 36 -8.93 14.42 -0.21
CA LEU A 36 -8.42 15.23 0.90
C LEU A 36 -7.09 14.69 1.44
N MET A 37 -6.98 13.37 1.61
CA MET A 37 -5.75 12.74 2.08
C MET A 37 -4.59 12.95 1.09
N ARG A 38 -4.84 12.85 -0.22
CA ARG A 38 -3.84 13.18 -1.25
C ARG A 38 -3.40 14.65 -1.20
N THR A 39 -4.32 15.58 -0.95
CA THR A 39 -3.97 16.99 -0.77
C THR A 39 -3.09 17.20 0.47
N LEU A 40 -3.34 16.45 1.55
CA LEU A 40 -2.62 16.60 2.82
C LEU A 40 -1.25 15.90 2.88
N TYR A 41 -1.09 14.77 2.18
CA TYR A 41 0.11 13.92 2.29
C TYR A 41 0.80 13.66 0.94
N GLY A 42 0.28 14.21 -0.16
CA GLY A 42 0.79 13.99 -1.50
C GLY A 42 0.70 12.52 -1.88
N ASP A 43 1.81 11.96 -2.37
CA ASP A 43 1.91 10.57 -2.79
C ASP A 43 1.96 9.58 -1.61
N ASN A 44 2.22 10.07 -0.39
CA ASN A 44 2.39 9.26 0.81
C ASN A 44 1.10 9.13 1.65
N TRP A 45 -0.06 9.31 1.02
CA TRP A 45 -1.36 9.32 1.71
C TRP A 45 -1.89 7.92 2.04
N ALA A 46 -1.44 6.89 1.33
CA ALA A 46 -2.04 5.56 1.34
C ALA A 46 -1.61 4.72 2.55
N ASP A 47 -0.35 4.82 2.97
CA ASP A 47 0.24 3.98 4.02
C ASP A 47 0.58 4.80 5.29
N PRO A 48 0.43 4.22 6.51
CA PRO A 48 0.72 4.91 7.77
C PRO A 48 2.16 5.42 7.86
N ILE A 49 3.14 4.62 7.47
CA ILE A 49 4.55 5.03 7.46
C ILE A 49 4.79 6.21 6.50
N GLY A 50 4.13 6.22 5.34
CA GLY A 50 4.11 7.36 4.42
C GLY A 50 3.50 8.61 5.04
N ARG A 51 2.38 8.49 5.78
CA ARG A 51 1.79 9.63 6.50
C ARG A 51 2.73 10.16 7.58
N ALA A 52 3.43 9.29 8.29
CA ALA A 52 4.44 9.67 9.28
C ALA A 52 5.63 10.41 8.63
N PHE A 53 6.11 9.94 7.47
CA PHE A 53 7.14 10.61 6.68
C PHE A 53 6.70 12.01 6.23
N ALA A 54 5.51 12.12 5.63
CA ALA A 54 4.96 13.38 5.14
C ALA A 54 4.66 14.39 6.26
N ALA A 55 4.41 13.91 7.48
CA ALA A 55 4.25 14.74 8.67
C ALA A 55 5.58 15.15 9.34
N GLY A 56 6.72 14.64 8.86
CA GLY A 56 8.03 14.89 9.46
C GLY A 56 8.21 14.25 10.84
N LEU A 57 7.53 13.13 11.09
CA LEU A 57 7.66 12.37 12.34
C LEU A 57 8.88 11.44 12.34
N LEU A 58 9.40 11.09 11.15
CA LEU A 58 10.56 10.21 10.98
C LEU A 58 11.91 10.96 10.97
N GLY A 59 11.91 12.28 11.20
CA GLY A 59 13.13 13.09 11.15
C GLY A 59 13.38 13.75 9.79
N GLN A 60 14.66 13.91 9.42
CA GLN A 60 15.03 14.57 8.16
C GLN A 60 14.67 13.70 6.94
N PRO A 61 14.21 14.29 5.84
CA PRO A 61 13.77 13.52 4.67
C PRO A 61 14.84 12.58 4.09
N ASP A 62 16.11 12.98 4.15
CA ASP A 62 17.22 12.21 3.58
C ASP A 62 17.54 10.95 4.39
N GLU A 63 17.43 11.03 5.72
CA GLU A 63 17.64 9.90 6.65
C GLU A 63 16.41 9.00 6.75
N ALA A 64 15.22 9.59 6.68
CA ALA A 64 13.96 8.88 6.81
C ALA A 64 13.56 8.11 5.53
N LYS A 65 14.11 8.46 4.37
CA LYS A 65 13.74 7.85 3.08
C LYS A 65 14.17 6.38 2.97
N PRO A 66 15.41 5.97 3.31
CA PRO A 66 15.79 4.56 3.36
C PRO A 66 14.87 3.72 4.24
N LEU A 67 14.50 4.26 5.41
CA LEU A 67 13.62 3.60 6.38
C LEU A 67 12.18 3.46 5.85
N LEU A 68 11.66 4.49 5.17
CA LEU A 68 10.39 4.45 4.45
C LEU A 68 10.39 3.40 3.33
N ASP A 69 11.43 3.39 2.50
CA ASP A 69 11.54 2.46 1.36
C ASP A 69 11.65 1.01 1.85
N TYR A 70 12.39 0.79 2.94
CA TYR A 70 12.49 -0.52 3.59
C TYR A 70 11.15 -0.98 4.18
N ALA A 71 10.44 -0.12 4.92
CA ALA A 71 9.09 -0.42 5.42
C ALA A 71 8.11 -0.80 4.28
N ARG A 72 8.15 -0.06 3.17
CA ARG A 72 7.33 -0.36 1.99
C ARG A 72 7.72 -1.67 1.30
N SER A 73 8.98 -2.06 1.36
CA SER A 73 9.43 -3.36 0.85
C SER A 73 8.85 -4.53 1.68
N ILE A 74 8.79 -4.37 3.01
CA ILE A 74 8.13 -5.33 3.92
C ILE A 74 6.63 -5.37 3.65
N HIS A 75 5.97 -4.21 3.57
CA HIS A 75 4.54 -4.12 3.26
C HIS A 75 4.20 -4.86 1.95
N ALA A 76 4.96 -4.58 0.88
CA ALA A 76 4.78 -5.23 -0.40
C ALA A 76 5.03 -6.75 -0.33
N ALA A 77 6.07 -7.19 0.38
CA ALA A 77 6.34 -8.61 0.57
C ALA A 77 5.23 -9.31 1.36
N TYR A 78 4.70 -8.68 2.41
CA TYR A 78 3.63 -9.22 3.23
C TYR A 78 2.35 -9.41 2.42
N TRP A 79 1.86 -8.37 1.74
CA TRP A 79 0.64 -8.50 0.96
C TRP A 79 0.83 -9.41 -0.26
N MET A 80 2.03 -9.52 -0.83
CA MET A 80 2.28 -10.51 -1.89
C MET A 80 2.26 -11.96 -1.38
N ALA A 81 2.68 -12.21 -0.13
CA ALA A 81 2.69 -13.53 0.47
C ALA A 81 1.32 -13.91 1.08
N TYR A 82 0.61 -12.96 1.67
CA TYR A 82 -0.56 -13.19 2.52
C TYR A 82 -1.86 -12.53 2.03
N ALA A 83 -1.85 -11.62 1.05
CA ALA A 83 -3.10 -11.28 0.38
C ALA A 83 -3.59 -12.56 -0.29
N THR A 84 -4.84 -12.93 -0.02
CA THR A 84 -5.58 -13.79 -0.94
C THR A 84 -5.36 -13.22 -2.34
N VAL A 85 -4.59 -13.96 -3.13
CA VAL A 85 -4.27 -13.69 -4.53
C VAL A 85 -5.48 -13.04 -5.18
N PRO A 86 -5.36 -12.01 -6.04
CA PRO A 86 -6.48 -11.67 -6.89
C PRO A 86 -6.88 -12.98 -7.55
N VAL A 87 -8.07 -13.49 -7.22
CA VAL A 87 -8.63 -14.67 -7.86
C VAL A 87 -8.80 -14.25 -9.29
N GLY A 88 -7.74 -14.45 -10.09
CA GLY A 88 -7.74 -14.16 -11.49
C GLY A 88 -8.91 -14.96 -12.03
N SER A 89 -9.87 -14.30 -12.66
CA SER A 89 -10.92 -15.04 -13.33
C SER A 89 -10.24 -16.05 -14.25
N ALA A 90 -10.72 -17.29 -14.29
CA ALA A 90 -10.14 -18.33 -15.14
C ALA A 90 -10.01 -17.88 -16.61
N LEU A 91 -10.79 -16.88 -17.03
CA LEU A 91 -10.73 -16.20 -18.32
C LEU A 91 -9.47 -15.34 -18.54
N ARG A 92 -8.93 -14.66 -17.52
CA ARG A 92 -7.68 -13.88 -17.63
C ARG A 92 -6.47 -14.80 -17.80
N ASN A 93 -6.48 -15.95 -17.13
CA ASN A 93 -5.41 -16.95 -17.25
C ASN A 93 -5.53 -17.79 -18.53
N ALA A 94 -6.74 -17.99 -19.07
CA ALA A 94 -6.95 -18.65 -20.35
C ALA A 94 -6.49 -17.82 -21.57
N GLY A 95 -6.43 -16.48 -21.46
CA GLY A 95 -6.05 -15.58 -22.55
C GLY A 95 -4.54 -15.31 -22.67
N SER A 96 -3.76 -15.58 -21.62
CA SER A 96 -2.32 -15.30 -21.55
C SER A 96 -1.44 -16.53 -21.81
N SER A 97 -1.95 -17.54 -22.53
CA SER A 97 -1.14 -18.67 -23.03
C SER A 97 -0.43 -18.30 -24.32
N ARG A 98 0.34 -17.20 -24.29
CA ARG A 98 1.34 -16.88 -25.31
C ARG A 98 2.50 -16.21 -24.60
N THR A 99 3.35 -17.04 -23.98
CA THR A 99 4.82 -17.07 -24.03
C THR A 99 5.38 -17.70 -22.73
N THR A 100 6.27 -18.68 -22.89
CA THR A 100 7.36 -19.13 -21.99
C THR A 100 7.10 -19.96 -20.72
N GLY A 101 7.40 -21.27 -20.84
CA GLY A 101 8.50 -21.91 -20.10
C GLY A 101 8.27 -22.32 -18.65
N ALA A 102 8.32 -23.62 -18.37
CA ALA A 102 8.39 -24.18 -17.01
C ALA A 102 9.54 -23.59 -16.16
N ASP A 103 10.59 -23.08 -16.82
CA ASP A 103 11.73 -22.40 -16.21
C ASP A 103 11.40 -21.00 -15.64
N VAL A 104 10.50 -20.25 -16.27
CA VAL A 104 10.03 -18.95 -15.78
C VAL A 104 9.16 -19.14 -14.54
N ILE A 105 8.29 -20.15 -14.56
CA ILE A 105 7.45 -20.54 -13.42
C ILE A 105 8.34 -20.99 -12.24
N SER A 106 9.38 -21.79 -12.50
CA SER A 106 10.35 -22.25 -11.48
C SER A 106 11.18 -21.11 -10.87
N MET A 107 11.70 -20.18 -11.69
CA MET A 107 12.44 -19.01 -11.21
C MET A 107 11.57 -18.07 -10.37
N ASP A 108 10.31 -17.91 -10.73
CA ASP A 108 9.36 -17.09 -9.96
C ASP A 108 9.03 -17.73 -8.60
N CYS A 109 8.95 -19.07 -8.52
CA CYS A 109 8.80 -19.79 -7.25
C CYS A 109 10.02 -19.61 -6.32
N GLU A 110 11.25 -19.71 -6.84
CA GLU A 110 12.47 -19.51 -6.04
C GLU A 110 12.60 -18.07 -5.53
N ARG A 111 12.25 -17.08 -6.35
CA ARG A 111 12.21 -15.67 -5.94
C ARG A 111 11.15 -15.42 -4.87
N ALA A 112 9.96 -16.01 -5.03
CA ALA A 112 8.89 -15.91 -4.05
C ALA A 112 9.32 -16.53 -2.71
N LYS A 113 9.92 -17.72 -2.74
CA LYS A 113 10.42 -18.41 -1.54
C LYS A 113 11.50 -17.62 -0.81
N ARG A 114 12.45 -17.03 -1.53
CA ARG A 114 13.48 -16.16 -0.91
C ARG A 114 12.87 -14.94 -0.24
N ARG A 115 11.89 -14.31 -0.89
CA ARG A 115 11.18 -13.14 -0.33
C ARG A 115 10.39 -13.53 0.91
N GLU A 116 9.71 -14.68 0.89
CA GLU A 116 8.97 -15.21 2.03
C GLU A 116 9.90 -15.55 3.20
N MET A 117 11.05 -16.19 2.94
CA MET A 117 12.04 -16.50 3.98
C MET A 117 12.61 -15.22 4.60
N TRP A 118 12.97 -14.23 3.77
CA TRP A 118 13.44 -12.92 4.23
C TRP A 118 12.38 -12.23 5.11
N LEU A 119 11.14 -12.13 4.62
CA LEU A 119 10.04 -11.54 5.38
C LEU A 119 9.82 -12.28 6.71
N ASN A 120 9.80 -13.60 6.70
CA ASN A 120 9.59 -14.39 7.92
C ASN A 120 10.74 -14.21 8.93
N GLU A 121 11.96 -14.00 8.48
CA GLU A 121 13.10 -13.73 9.36
C GLU A 121 12.97 -12.35 10.03
N ASP A 122 12.69 -11.30 9.25
CA ASP A 122 12.48 -9.95 9.79
C ASP A 122 11.30 -9.93 10.77
N LEU A 123 10.21 -10.60 10.42
CA LEU A 123 9.03 -10.71 11.28
C LEU A 123 9.29 -11.51 12.56
N ARG A 124 10.21 -12.49 12.55
CA ARG A 124 10.65 -13.19 13.77
C ARG A 124 11.43 -12.26 14.69
N CYS A 125 12.34 -11.44 14.13
CA CYS A 125 13.07 -10.43 14.89
C CYS A 125 12.09 -9.45 15.58
N VAL A 126 11.12 -8.93 14.83
CA VAL A 126 10.07 -8.04 15.37
C VAL A 126 9.24 -8.74 16.46
N CYS A 127 8.85 -10.00 16.25
CA CYS A 127 8.13 -10.78 17.25
C CYS A 127 8.95 -10.97 18.54
N ALA A 128 10.26 -11.21 18.42
CA ALA A 128 11.15 -11.35 19.58
C ALA A 128 11.27 -10.05 20.40
N MET A 129 11.12 -8.89 19.76
CA MET A 129 11.09 -7.57 20.42
C MET A 129 9.76 -7.29 21.14
N GLY A 130 8.70 -8.08 20.90
CA GLY A 130 7.40 -7.92 21.57
C GLY A 130 6.55 -6.75 21.07
N VAL A 131 6.92 -6.13 19.95
CA VAL A 131 6.29 -4.90 19.39
C VAL A 131 5.50 -5.17 18.10
N ARG A 132 5.11 -6.43 17.91
CA ARG A 132 4.53 -6.92 16.65
C ARG A 132 3.26 -6.17 16.27
N ARG A 133 2.42 -5.83 17.24
CA ARG A 133 1.14 -5.17 17.00
C ARG A 133 1.33 -3.74 16.49
N GLU A 134 2.23 -3.00 17.13
CA GLU A 134 2.57 -1.62 16.81
C GLU A 134 3.27 -1.56 15.45
N PHE A 135 4.21 -2.48 15.21
CA PHE A 135 4.88 -2.65 13.92
C PHE A 135 3.89 -2.97 12.79
N ASP A 136 2.99 -3.93 12.99
CA ASP A 136 1.99 -4.30 11.98
C ASP A 136 1.05 -3.13 11.66
N ALA A 137 0.69 -2.34 12.67
CA ALA A 137 -0.15 -1.17 12.48
C ALA A 137 0.56 -0.05 11.68
N LEU A 138 1.89 0.08 11.81
CA LEU A 138 2.67 1.12 11.12
C LEU A 138 3.13 0.69 9.71
N VAL A 139 3.62 -0.54 9.56
CA VAL A 139 4.32 -1.03 8.36
C VAL A 139 3.41 -1.90 7.49
N ILE A 140 2.76 -2.89 8.08
CA ILE A 140 1.92 -3.83 7.32
C ILE A 140 0.58 -3.20 6.92
N ASP A 141 0.06 -2.34 7.80
CA ASP A 141 -1.24 -1.69 7.66
C ASP A 141 -2.36 -2.72 7.43
N VAL A 142 -2.62 -3.53 8.46
CA VAL A 142 -3.67 -4.56 8.43
C VAL A 142 -5.06 -3.95 8.18
N ASN A 143 -5.26 -2.66 8.49
CA ASN A 143 -6.52 -1.94 8.30
C ASN A 143 -6.33 -0.66 7.46
N PRO A 144 -6.20 -0.80 6.12
CA PRO A 144 -5.84 0.31 5.23
C PRO A 144 -6.91 1.41 5.15
N ASP A 145 -8.16 1.10 5.53
CA ASP A 145 -9.24 2.07 5.51
C ASP A 145 -9.12 3.11 6.63
N SER A 146 -8.54 2.75 7.77
CA SER A 146 -8.55 3.59 8.97
C SER A 146 -7.14 4.01 9.40
N GLY A 147 -6.14 3.15 9.16
CA GLY A 147 -4.81 3.31 9.75
C GLY A 147 -4.83 3.34 11.28
N PRO A 148 -3.68 3.54 11.93
CA PRO A 148 -3.58 3.62 13.38
C PRO A 148 -4.06 4.98 13.95
N ASP A 149 -5.10 4.96 14.80
CA ASP A 149 -5.62 6.16 15.47
C ASP A 149 -4.55 6.92 16.28
N TRP A 150 -3.59 6.19 16.85
CA TRP A 150 -2.50 6.77 17.64
C TRP A 150 -1.54 7.59 16.76
N LEU A 151 -1.34 7.20 15.50
CA LEU A 151 -0.51 7.94 14.56
C LEU A 151 -1.21 9.23 14.13
N ASP A 152 -2.50 9.17 13.85
CA ASP A 152 -3.26 10.34 13.44
C ASP A 152 -3.29 11.42 14.54
N ARG A 153 -3.32 11.02 15.82
CA ARG A 153 -3.12 11.93 16.97
C ARG A 153 -1.74 12.57 16.99
N LEU A 154 -0.67 11.78 16.78
CA LEU A 154 0.70 12.30 16.72
C LEU A 154 0.89 13.29 15.56
N ILE A 155 0.32 12.99 14.40
CA ILE A 155 0.34 13.89 13.23
C ILE A 155 -0.42 15.19 13.54
N TYR A 156 -1.58 15.08 14.18
CA TYR A 156 -2.37 16.24 14.60
C TYR A 156 -1.59 17.15 15.55
N ASP A 157 -0.93 16.56 16.55
CA ASP A 157 -0.11 17.28 17.52
C ASP A 157 1.06 17.99 16.85
N LYS A 158 1.78 17.29 15.96
CA LYS A 158 2.90 17.88 15.19
C LYS A 158 2.46 19.06 14.31
N ARG A 159 1.26 19.00 13.73
CA ARG A 159 0.72 20.05 12.85
C ARG A 159 0.14 21.24 13.60
N THR A 160 -0.51 21.01 14.73
CA THR A 160 -1.25 22.04 15.47
C THR A 160 -0.52 22.58 16.69
N GLY A 161 0.55 21.92 17.13
CA GLY A 161 1.26 22.23 18.37
C GLY A 161 0.45 21.94 19.63
N LYS A 162 -0.69 21.25 19.52
CA LYS A 162 -1.47 20.76 20.66
C LYS A 162 -0.89 19.44 21.14
N GLN A 163 -1.18 19.08 22.38
CA GLN A 163 -0.78 17.80 22.96
C GLN A 163 -2.04 16.97 23.27
N THR A 164 -2.46 16.19 22.27
CA THR A 164 -3.60 15.27 22.34
C THR A 164 -3.17 13.81 22.35
N ALA A 165 -1.96 13.51 21.91
CA ALA A 165 -1.34 12.20 21.99
C ALA A 165 -0.94 11.88 23.43
N SER A 166 -1.21 10.63 23.81
CA SER A 166 -0.80 10.08 25.10
C SER A 166 0.65 9.60 25.05
N ASP A 167 1.29 9.45 26.21
CA ASP A 167 2.62 8.84 26.32
C ASP A 167 2.66 7.44 25.70
N ARG A 168 1.53 6.71 25.76
CA ARG A 168 1.37 5.42 25.12
C ARG A 168 1.44 5.50 23.59
N ASP A 169 0.90 6.55 22.99
CA ASP A 169 0.94 6.74 21.53
C ASP A 169 2.40 7.00 21.09
N HIS A 170 3.12 7.82 21.85
CA HIS A 170 4.56 8.03 21.63
C HIS A 170 5.39 6.75 21.84
N ALA A 171 5.08 5.97 22.86
CA ALA A 171 5.76 4.70 23.11
C ALA A 171 5.49 3.67 22.00
N ALA A 172 4.25 3.58 21.51
CA ALA A 172 3.89 2.71 20.40
C ALA A 172 4.61 3.10 19.10
N PHE A 173 4.68 4.40 18.81
CA PHE A 173 5.40 4.89 17.64
C PHE A 173 6.90 4.59 17.73
N ARG A 174 7.55 4.92 18.86
CA ARG A 174 8.98 4.63 19.06
C ARG A 174 9.27 3.14 18.98
N ALA A 175 8.50 2.30 19.66
CA ALA A 175 8.67 0.85 19.62
C ALA A 175 8.61 0.28 18.18
N ALA A 176 7.72 0.80 17.34
CA ALA A 176 7.63 0.41 15.93
C ALA A 176 8.82 0.91 15.11
N LEU A 177 9.34 2.10 15.38
CA LEU A 177 10.54 2.64 14.73
C LEU A 177 11.80 1.90 15.14
N ASP A 178 12.03 1.70 16.43
CA ASP A 178 13.18 0.96 16.96
C ASP A 178 13.26 -0.45 16.33
N ALA A 179 12.11 -1.10 16.16
CA ALA A 179 12.03 -2.39 15.48
C ALA A 179 12.43 -2.29 14.01
N LEU A 180 11.93 -1.26 13.31
CA LEU A 180 12.21 -1.02 11.90
C LEU A 180 13.69 -0.65 11.65
N GLU A 181 14.29 0.15 12.52
CA GLU A 181 15.72 0.48 12.52
C GLU A 181 16.56 -0.78 12.75
N THR A 182 16.18 -1.60 13.73
CA THR A 182 16.87 -2.86 14.04
C THR A 182 16.90 -3.82 12.86
N ILE A 183 15.78 -4.02 12.15
CA ILE A 183 15.70 -4.94 11.00
C ILE A 183 16.30 -4.34 9.72
N SER A 184 16.23 -3.02 9.55
CA SER A 184 16.82 -2.35 8.38
C SER A 184 18.34 -2.27 8.47
N GLY A 185 18.90 -2.45 9.66
CA GLY A 185 20.34 -2.29 9.91
C GLY A 185 20.80 -0.83 9.84
N VAL A 186 19.86 0.12 9.82
CA VAL A 186 20.12 1.55 9.94
C VAL A 186 20.18 1.85 11.44
N THR A 187 21.27 1.43 12.07
CA THR A 187 21.63 1.93 13.40
C THR A 187 22.57 3.12 13.22
N GLU A 188 22.24 4.26 13.82
CA GLU A 188 23.08 5.46 13.91
C GLU A 188 24.53 5.17 14.32
#